data_AF-A0A9E3A8Q4-F1
#
_entry.id   AF-A0A9E3A8Q4-F1
#
_cell.length_a   1.000
_cell.length_b   1.000
_cell.length_c   1.000
_cell.angle_alpha   90.00
_cell.angle_beta   90.00
_cell.angle_gamma   90.00
#
_symmetry.space_group_name_H-M   'P 1'
#
loop_
_entity.id
_entity.type
_entity.pdbx_description
1 polymer ?
#
loop_
_entity_poly.entity_id
_entity_poly.type
_entity_poly.pdbx_seq_one_letter_code
_entity_poly.pdbx_strand_id
1 'polypeptide(L)'
;MGAGTTSSGGGPSGAALSTPPPATETARCRRGACRRADAPRAFTTPDRTLARADRQFVDTLTALSSEIRTAAEAVNEFNRILRERDAAAFDRWLATTQATVLRGFASGIINDVAVVRAALSQRSC
;
A
#
# COMPACT_ATOMS: atom_id res chain seq x y z
N MET A 1 -44.22 -18.20 61.72
CA MET A 1 -42.88 -17.66 62.05
C MET A 1 -42.05 -17.69 60.76
N GLY A 2 -41.68 -16.63 60.05
CA GLY A 2 -41.96 -15.19 60.10
C GLY A 2 -41.54 -14.61 58.73
N ALA A 3 -42.18 -13.48 58.36
CA ALA A 3 -41.93 -12.47 57.32
C ALA A 3 -40.60 -12.54 56.52
N GLY A 4 -40.53 -12.21 55.23
CA GLY A 4 -41.26 -11.16 54.51
C GLY A 4 -40.32 -10.00 54.13
N THR A 5 -39.78 -10.04 52.91
CA THR A 5 -39.47 -8.95 51.94
C THR A 5 -38.64 -7.70 52.29
N THR A 6 -38.00 -7.19 51.20
CA THR A 6 -37.39 -5.86 50.93
C THR A 6 -35.90 -5.74 51.28
N SER A 7 -35.05 -4.96 50.62
CA SER A 7 -34.96 -4.26 49.32
C SER A 7 -33.60 -3.53 49.34
N SER A 8 -33.13 -3.08 48.17
CA SER A 8 -32.17 -1.96 47.95
C SER A 8 -30.66 -2.16 48.05
N GLY A 9 -30.00 -1.61 47.02
CA GLY A 9 -28.56 -1.40 46.87
C GLY A 9 -28.08 -2.10 45.60
N GLY A 10 -28.14 -1.53 44.41
CA GLY A 10 -27.57 -0.25 44.03
C GLY A 10 -26.38 -0.53 43.10
N GLY A 11 -26.61 -0.51 41.79
CA GLY A 11 -25.50 -0.27 40.84
C GLY A 11 -25.01 1.18 40.99
N PRO A 12 -23.76 1.49 40.59
CA PRO A 12 -23.46 1.47 39.17
C PRO A 12 -22.03 0.98 38.81
N SER A 13 -21.92 0.53 37.55
CA SER A 13 -20.92 0.97 36.57
C SER A 13 -19.52 1.34 37.08
N GLY A 14 -18.50 0.60 36.66
CA GLY A 14 -17.12 0.98 36.91
C GLY A 14 -16.10 0.07 36.25
N ALA A 15 -15.95 0.23 34.94
CA ALA A 15 -14.74 -0.02 34.16
C ALA A 15 -13.88 -1.23 34.58
N ALA A 16 -14.04 -2.32 33.82
CA ALA A 16 -12.94 -3.24 33.58
C ALA A 16 -11.66 -2.42 33.34
N LEU A 17 -10.61 -2.68 34.12
CA LEU A 17 -9.25 -2.25 33.79
C LEU A 17 -8.84 -2.93 32.47
N SER A 18 -9.34 -2.41 31.36
CA SER A 18 -8.63 -2.46 30.09
C SER A 18 -7.41 -1.58 30.29
N THR A 19 -6.35 -2.21 30.77
CA THR A 19 -5.00 -1.70 30.55
C THR A 19 -4.92 -1.40 29.05
N PRO A 20 -4.74 -0.13 28.64
CA PRO A 20 -4.53 0.13 27.22
C PRO A 20 -3.29 -0.67 26.82
N PRO A 21 -3.29 -1.38 25.67
CA PRO A 21 -2.05 -1.89 25.13
C PRO A 21 -1.08 -0.70 25.07
N PRO A 22 0.22 -0.89 25.40
CA PRO A 22 1.18 0.21 25.28
C PRO A 22 0.97 0.79 23.88
N ALA A 23 0.65 2.09 23.85
CA ALA A 23 0.54 2.83 22.61
C ALA A 23 1.72 2.36 21.78
N THR A 24 1.43 1.74 20.64
CA THR A 24 2.45 1.42 19.66
C THR A 24 2.93 2.79 19.22
N GLU A 25 3.90 3.29 19.98
CA GLU A 25 4.79 4.35 19.62
C GLU A 25 5.42 3.80 18.36
N THR A 26 4.73 4.07 17.25
CA THR A 26 5.21 3.91 15.91
C THR A 26 6.40 4.82 15.91
N ALA A 27 7.54 4.24 16.32
CA ALA A 27 8.83 4.85 16.34
C ALA A 27 8.94 5.43 14.95
N ARG A 28 8.77 6.76 14.88
CA ARG A 28 8.82 7.52 13.64
C ARG A 28 10.29 7.48 13.27
N CYS A 29 10.70 6.35 12.72
CA CYS A 29 12.04 6.10 12.25
C CYS A 29 12.28 7.21 11.25
N ARG A 30 13.17 8.14 11.62
CA ARG A 30 13.57 9.24 10.74
C ARG A 30 13.92 8.62 9.38
N ARG A 31 13.29 9.14 8.33
CA ARG A 31 13.53 8.77 6.93
C ARG A 31 15.04 8.60 6.73
N GLY A 32 15.48 7.36 6.50
CA GLY A 32 16.90 7.02 6.28
C GLY A 32 17.53 6.00 7.24
N ALA A 33 16.96 5.72 8.42
CA ALA A 33 17.61 4.81 9.39
C ALA A 33 17.27 3.32 9.22
N CYS A 34 16.07 2.99 8.72
CA CYS A 34 15.63 1.61 8.52
C CYS A 34 15.67 1.24 7.04
N ARG A 35 16.85 0.91 6.51
CA ARG A 35 17.06 0.58 5.08
C ARG A 35 16.13 -0.52 4.54
N ARG A 36 15.68 -1.45 5.39
CA ARG A 36 14.71 -2.50 5.01
C ARG A 36 13.28 -1.99 4.84
N ALA A 37 12.91 -0.90 5.51
CA ALA A 37 11.55 -0.36 5.43
C ALA A 37 11.27 0.38 4.12
N ASP A 38 12.31 0.86 3.43
CA ASP A 38 12.20 1.58 2.16
C ASP A 38 12.35 0.69 0.92
N ALA A 39 12.66 -0.60 1.10
CA ALA A 39 12.91 -1.54 0.00
C ALA A 39 11.77 -1.61 -1.04
N PRO A 40 10.47 -1.66 -0.66
CA PRO A 40 9.39 -1.64 -1.64
C PRO A 40 9.30 -0.30 -2.40
N ARG A 41 9.62 0.81 -1.73
CA ARG A 41 9.62 2.16 -2.33
C ARG A 41 10.76 2.31 -3.34
N ALA A 42 11.86 1.59 -3.14
CA ALA A 42 13.00 1.66 -4.05
C ALA A 42 12.61 1.25 -5.48
N PHE A 43 11.71 0.26 -5.64
CA PHE A 43 11.25 -0.20 -6.95
C PHE A 43 10.40 0.80 -7.74
N THR A 44 9.80 1.80 -7.06
CA THR A 44 8.89 2.77 -7.67
C THR A 44 9.47 4.18 -7.72
N THR A 45 10.65 4.37 -7.14
CA THR A 45 11.35 5.64 -7.08
C THR A 45 12.26 5.76 -8.31
N PRO A 46 12.27 6.90 -9.03
CA PRO A 46 13.13 7.05 -10.19
C PRO A 46 14.60 6.86 -9.79
N ASP A 47 15.31 6.02 -10.55
CA ASP A 47 16.65 5.54 -10.24
C ASP A 47 17.63 6.65 -9.83
N ARG A 48 17.57 7.79 -10.53
CA ARG A 48 18.38 9.00 -10.24
C ARG A 48 18.26 9.55 -8.81
N THR A 49 17.19 9.21 -8.09
CA THR A 49 16.95 9.66 -6.71
C THR A 49 17.23 8.58 -5.65
N LEU A 50 17.53 7.35 -6.07
CA LEU A 50 17.91 6.26 -5.18
C LEU A 50 19.34 6.44 -4.66
N ALA A 51 19.55 6.11 -3.39
CA ALA A 51 20.89 5.93 -2.86
C ALA A 51 21.55 4.72 -3.54
N ARG A 52 22.88 4.75 -3.69
CA ARG A 52 23.65 3.67 -4.35
C ARG A 52 23.33 2.27 -3.80
N ALA A 53 23.16 2.16 -2.49
CA ALA A 53 22.84 0.89 -1.84
C ALA A 53 21.45 0.35 -2.22
N ASP A 54 20.46 1.22 -2.38
CA ASP A 54 19.10 0.83 -2.77
C ASP A 54 19.05 0.41 -4.25
N ARG A 55 19.81 1.09 -5.12
CA ARG A 55 20.00 0.67 -6.51
C ARG A 55 20.58 -0.73 -6.59
N GLN A 56 21.70 -0.96 -5.89
CA GLN A 56 22.36 -2.26 -5.88
C GLN A 56 21.44 -3.36 -5.34
N PHE A 57 20.60 -3.05 -4.35
CA PHE A 57 19.61 -3.98 -3.82
C PHE A 57 18.54 -4.34 -4.86
N VAL A 58 17.96 -3.34 -5.55
CA VAL A 58 16.99 -3.55 -6.64
C VAL A 58 17.63 -4.34 -7.79
N ASP A 59 18.84 -3.98 -8.21
CA ASP A 59 19.59 -4.68 -9.26
C ASP A 59 19.82 -6.16 -8.88
N THR A 60 20.20 -6.42 -7.64
CA THR A 60 20.41 -7.78 -7.15
C THR A 60 19.11 -8.58 -7.18
N LEU A 61 18.00 -8.02 -6.68
CA LEU A 61 16.73 -8.74 -6.66
C LEU A 61 16.15 -8.99 -8.06
N THR A 62 16.29 -8.03 -8.96
CA THR A 62 15.83 -8.17 -10.36
C THR A 62 16.70 -9.11 -11.18
N ALA A 63 17.99 -9.25 -10.85
CA ALA A 63 18.87 -10.26 -11.42
C ALA A 63 18.52 -11.68 -10.93
N LEU A 64 18.08 -11.82 -9.67
CA LEU A 64 17.75 -13.11 -9.06
C LEU A 64 16.33 -13.61 -9.37
N SER A 65 15.38 -12.72 -9.65
CA SER A 65 13.99 -13.07 -9.93
C SER A 65 13.42 -12.29 -11.10
N SER A 66 13.08 -13.00 -12.18
CA SER A 66 12.39 -12.44 -13.34
C SER A 66 10.98 -11.95 -13.00
N GLU A 67 10.32 -12.55 -12.01
CA GLU A 67 9.01 -12.11 -11.55
C GLU A 67 9.09 -10.74 -10.86
N ILE A 68 10.09 -10.54 -9.99
CA ILE A 68 10.34 -9.24 -9.34
C ILE A 68 10.68 -8.18 -10.39
N ARG A 69 11.52 -8.52 -11.37
CA ARG A 69 11.85 -7.63 -12.49
C ARG A 69 10.59 -7.22 -13.25
N THR A 70 9.76 -8.19 -13.64
CA THR A 70 8.52 -7.95 -14.39
C THR A 70 7.55 -7.07 -13.58
N ALA A 71 7.41 -7.32 -12.28
CA ALA A 71 6.58 -6.49 -11.41
C ALA A 71 7.11 -5.06 -11.28
N ALA A 72 8.42 -4.88 -11.13
CA ALA A 72 9.05 -3.57 -11.04
C ALA A 72 8.87 -2.76 -12.33
N GLU A 73 9.08 -3.38 -13.49
CA GLU A 73 8.86 -2.76 -14.81
C GLU A 73 7.39 -2.34 -14.97
N ALA A 74 6.44 -3.23 -14.65
CA ALA A 74 5.02 -2.93 -14.74
C ALA A 74 4.61 -1.77 -13.82
N VAL A 75 5.09 -1.74 -12.57
CA VAL A 75 4.76 -0.63 -11.65
C VAL A 75 5.38 0.69 -12.11
N ASN A 76 6.61 0.67 -12.62
CA ASN A 76 7.26 1.88 -13.14
C ASN A 76 6.57 2.42 -14.39
N GLU A 77 6.14 1.54 -15.28
CA GLU A 77 5.36 1.93 -16.46
C GLU A 77 4.00 2.52 -16.07
N PHE A 78 3.32 1.93 -15.08
CA PHE A 78 2.08 2.50 -14.54
C PHE A 78 2.31 3.90 -13.95
N ASN A 79 3.38 4.09 -13.18
CA ASN A 79 3.75 5.41 -12.65
C ASN A 79 4.03 6.42 -13.77
N ARG A 80 4.69 6.01 -14.85
CA ARG A 80 4.90 6.86 -16.04
C ARG A 80 3.54 7.26 -16.64
N ILE A 81 2.66 6.29 -16.88
CA ILE A 81 1.31 6.50 -17.43
C ILE A 81 0.51 7.50 -16.60
N LEU A 82 0.52 7.36 -15.27
CA LEU A 82 -0.18 8.30 -14.37
C LEU A 82 0.41 9.71 -14.44
N ARG A 83 1.74 9.85 -14.50
CA ARG A 83 2.42 11.16 -14.56
C ARG A 83 2.23 11.86 -15.89
N GLU A 84 2.28 11.11 -16.98
CA GLU A 84 2.14 11.62 -18.35
C GLU A 84 0.68 11.66 -18.81
N ARG A 85 -0.24 11.09 -18.03
CA ARG A 85 -1.67 10.96 -18.35
C ARG A 85 -1.92 10.26 -19.69
N ASP A 86 -1.14 9.21 -19.97
CA ASP A 86 -1.17 8.49 -21.24
C ASP A 86 -2.23 7.38 -21.24
N ALA A 87 -3.48 7.73 -21.59
CA ALA A 87 -4.60 6.79 -21.63
C ALA A 87 -4.39 5.62 -22.63
N ALA A 88 -3.66 5.84 -23.72
CA ALA A 88 -3.40 4.78 -24.71
C ALA A 88 -2.37 3.77 -24.21
N ALA A 89 -1.34 4.22 -23.48
CA ALA A 89 -0.42 3.33 -22.80
C ALA A 89 -1.07 2.60 -21.61
N PHE A 90 -2.04 3.23 -20.91
CA PHE A 90 -2.80 2.59 -19.84
C PHE A 90 -3.50 1.30 -20.30
N ASP A 91 -4.17 1.32 -21.44
CA ASP A 91 -4.90 0.15 -21.94
C ASP A 91 -3.95 -1.00 -22.32
N ARG A 92 -2.81 -0.67 -22.94
CA ARG A 92 -1.77 -1.66 -23.26
C ARG A 92 -1.11 -2.23 -22.01
N TRP A 93 -0.86 -1.38 -21.01
CA TRP A 93 -0.34 -1.80 -19.72
C TRP A 93 -1.31 -2.77 -19.02
N LEU A 94 -2.62 -2.52 -19.08
CA LEU A 94 -3.63 -3.39 -18.49
C LEU A 94 -3.67 -4.78 -19.13
N ALA A 95 -3.60 -4.83 -20.46
CA ALA A 95 -3.61 -6.10 -21.19
C ALA A 95 -2.36 -6.95 -20.88
N THR A 96 -1.19 -6.31 -20.84
CA THR A 96 0.10 -6.99 -20.57
C THR A 96 0.24 -7.40 -19.11
N THR A 97 -0.17 -6.55 -18.17
CA THR A 97 -0.03 -6.81 -16.72
C THR A 97 -0.86 -8.01 -16.23
N GLN A 98 -1.98 -8.33 -16.90
CA GLN A 98 -2.79 -9.51 -16.57
C GLN A 98 -2.05 -10.85 -16.75
N ALA A 99 -1.02 -10.89 -17.58
CA ALA A 99 -0.18 -12.08 -17.78
C ALA A 99 0.94 -12.20 -16.73
N THR A 100 1.05 -11.25 -15.79
CA THR A 100 2.14 -11.17 -14.81
C THR A 100 1.68 -11.53 -13.39
N VAL A 101 2.61 -11.55 -12.44
CA VAL A 101 2.33 -11.67 -11.00
C VAL A 101 1.43 -10.56 -10.45
N LEU A 102 1.29 -9.44 -11.17
CA LEU A 102 0.41 -8.32 -10.80
C LEU A 102 -1.02 -8.47 -11.34
N ARG A 103 -1.42 -9.64 -11.85
CA ARG A 103 -2.78 -9.89 -12.37
C ARG A 103 -3.86 -9.42 -11.39
N GLY A 104 -3.77 -9.75 -10.11
CA GLY A 104 -4.79 -9.36 -9.12
C GLY A 104 -4.96 -7.85 -8.98
N PHE A 105 -3.85 -7.10 -9.07
CA PHE A 105 -3.88 -5.63 -9.09
C PHE A 105 -4.52 -5.10 -10.36
N ALA A 106 -4.14 -5.62 -11.53
CA ALA A 106 -4.75 -5.25 -12.80
C ALA A 106 -6.26 -5.54 -12.80
N SER A 107 -6.69 -6.70 -12.29
CA SER A 107 -8.11 -7.06 -12.17
C SER A 107 -8.88 -6.08 -11.28
N GLY A 108 -8.29 -5.60 -10.19
CA GLY A 108 -8.90 -4.56 -9.38
C GLY A 108 -9.15 -3.28 -10.18
N ILE A 109 -8.14 -2.82 -10.94
CA ILE A 109 -8.24 -1.62 -11.78
C ILE A 109 -9.29 -1.78 -12.90
N ILE A 110 -9.46 -2.97 -13.47
CA ILE A 110 -10.47 -3.22 -14.52
C ILE A 110 -11.87 -2.83 -14.04
N ASN A 111 -12.20 -3.14 -12.78
CA ASN A 111 -13.50 -2.80 -12.21
C ASN A 111 -13.74 -1.29 -12.18
N ASP A 112 -12.67 -0.50 -12.10
CA ASP A 112 -12.69 0.96 -12.03
C ASP A 112 -12.18 1.63 -13.32
N VAL A 113 -12.07 0.88 -14.44
CA VAL A 113 -11.35 1.33 -15.65
C VAL A 113 -11.92 2.63 -16.23
N ALA A 114 -13.24 2.80 -16.19
CA ALA A 114 -13.91 4.01 -16.67
C ALA A 114 -13.52 5.24 -15.84
N VAL A 115 -13.44 5.08 -14.52
CA VAL A 115 -13.06 6.15 -13.58
C VAL A 115 -11.59 6.53 -13.80
N VAL A 116 -10.71 5.53 -13.93
CA VAL A 116 -9.28 5.79 -14.17
C VAL A 116 -9.05 6.48 -15.51
N ARG A 117 -9.70 6.01 -16.59
CA ARG A 117 -9.62 6.68 -17.90
C ARG A 117 -10.13 8.11 -17.87
N ALA A 118 -11.23 8.36 -17.15
CA ALA A 118 -11.75 9.71 -16.95
C ALA A 118 -10.71 10.59 -16.22
N ALA A 119 -10.09 10.08 -15.15
CA ALA A 119 -9.07 10.80 -14.39
C ALA A 119 -7.80 11.10 -15.21
N LEU A 120 -7.41 10.20 -16.13
CA LEU A 120 -6.30 10.42 -17.06
C LEU A 120 -6.64 11.48 -18.11
N SER A 121 -7.90 11.52 -18.56
CA SER A 121 -8.36 12.46 -19.60
C SER A 121 -8.69 13.85 -19.05
N GLN A 122 -9.03 13.95 -17.76
CA GLN A 122 -9.29 15.21 -17.08
C GLN A 122 -7.97 15.95 -16.81
N ARG A 123 -7.77 17.08 -17.50
CA ARG A 123 -6.75 18.05 -17.10
C ARG A 123 -7.27 18.76 -15.86
N SER A 124 -6.50 18.69 -14.79
CA SER A 124 -6.74 19.49 -13.59
C SER A 124 -6.65 20.97 -14.00
N CYS A 125 -7.79 21.67 -14.01
CA CYS A 125 -7.85 23.12 -14.20
C CYS A 125 -7.10 23.86 -13.09
#